data_AF-A0A936GLV2-F1
#
_entry.id   AF-A0A936GLV2-F1
#
_cell.length_a   1.000
_cell.length_b   1.000
_cell.length_c   1.000
_cell.angle_alpha   90.00
_cell.angle_beta   90.00
_cell.angle_gamma   90.00
#
_symmetry.space_group_name_H-M   'P 1'
#
loop_
_entity.id
_entity.type
_entity.pdbx_description
1 polymer ?
#
loop_
_entity_poly.entity_id
_entity_poly.type
_entity_poly.pdbx_seq_one_letter_code
_entity_poly.pdbx_strand_id
1 'polypeptide(L)'
;MGLVDIPGITDADISLSVYNTAINSYSDWLKLFELGKTFPQYIVFPPPPVESSQWIIDSKSQFSEKLLTSSVKNAQSRLNFYNIQCSAIKKIAHQHLIQCIDLPKEVISQNGFLAEDCLKEGDPTHGNALYGKRVLNRIFETIITNPEYVNFDVNQRKTHPYSHLPDHAFWKQSISNREAGDVDPVTSPPFKISQKDKVATAGSCFAQHISKRLRSNGFNFLITEQAETTEESASRRGFYDFSARYGNVYTARQLLQLFERAFCYFRPLEHIWRRSDGNFCDPFRPRIEPDGFASEEELMKDVRQHLAAVRRMFKQLDVFVFTLGLTECWMSRLDGAVYPVAPGVAGGIYDESKYAFVNFGVEEVLADMRSFLNKLHLVNRKAKVILTVSPVPLAATREDSHVLVATTYSKSVLRVAADELARHPSNKVYYFPSYEIITGAHANGAYFGPDRRSVTESGVDHVMRIFMSRLTTQMDKEEPKEPTHSQDSVFAELQAIADAICDEELYARQ
;
A
#
# COMPACT_ATOMS: atom_id res chain seq x y z
N MET A 1 11.27 -41.99 -40.09
CA MET A 1 11.65 -43.14 -40.96
C MET A 1 10.55 -44.18 -41.08
N GLY A 2 9.77 -44.45 -40.04
CA GLY A 2 8.75 -45.51 -40.10
C GLY A 2 7.50 -45.23 -40.94
N LEU A 3 7.28 -44.01 -41.46
CA LEU A 3 6.03 -43.63 -42.15
C LEU A 3 6.06 -43.86 -43.68
N VAL A 4 7.23 -43.67 -44.30
CA VAL A 4 7.41 -43.72 -45.76
C VAL A 4 8.48 -44.74 -46.12
N ASP A 5 8.42 -45.28 -47.33
CA ASP A 5 9.47 -46.14 -47.86
C ASP A 5 10.70 -45.31 -48.24
N ILE A 6 11.88 -45.83 -47.86
CA ILE A 6 13.17 -45.19 -48.11
C ILE A 6 13.96 -46.10 -49.05
N PRO A 7 14.31 -45.65 -50.27
CA PRO A 7 15.09 -46.45 -51.20
C PRO A 7 16.40 -46.96 -50.58
N GLY A 8 16.67 -48.26 -50.72
CA GLY A 8 17.90 -48.88 -50.23
C GLY A 8 17.93 -49.20 -48.73
N ILE A 9 16.87 -48.94 -47.97
CA ILE A 9 16.79 -49.25 -46.54
C ILE A 9 15.72 -50.33 -46.30
N THR A 10 16.09 -51.44 -45.65
CA THR A 10 15.17 -52.53 -45.36
C THR A 10 14.33 -52.26 -44.11
N ASP A 11 13.21 -52.96 -43.95
CA ASP A 11 12.42 -52.90 -42.71
C ASP A 11 13.21 -53.38 -41.48
N ALA A 12 14.21 -54.25 -41.65
CA ALA A 12 15.13 -54.66 -40.59
C ALA A 12 16.04 -53.51 -40.15
N ASP A 13 16.59 -52.74 -41.11
CA ASP A 13 17.41 -51.56 -40.82
C ASP A 13 16.59 -50.49 -40.07
N ILE A 14 15.35 -50.26 -40.52
CA ILE A 14 14.44 -49.31 -39.86
C ILE A 14 14.08 -49.80 -38.46
N SER A 15 13.80 -51.09 -38.28
CA SER A 15 13.51 -51.69 -36.97
C SER A 15 14.66 -51.48 -35.99
N LEU A 16 15.89 -51.76 -36.41
CA LEU A 16 17.09 -51.55 -35.60
C LEU A 16 17.28 -50.06 -35.27
N SER A 17 17.06 -49.18 -36.24
CA SER A 17 17.17 -47.74 -36.05
C SER A 17 16.11 -47.19 -35.08
N VAL A 18 14.86 -47.62 -35.20
CA VAL A 18 13.76 -47.25 -34.28
C VAL A 18 14.07 -47.70 -32.86
N TYR A 19 14.54 -48.94 -32.69
CA TYR A 19 14.92 -49.48 -31.38
C TYR A 19 16.06 -48.67 -30.74
N ASN A 20 17.16 -48.47 -31.46
CA ASN A 20 18.32 -47.73 -30.96
C ASN A 20 17.99 -46.27 -30.65
N THR A 21 17.20 -45.62 -31.52
CA THR A 21 16.78 -44.23 -31.30
C THR A 21 15.93 -44.11 -30.04
N ALA A 22 14.99 -45.03 -29.82
CA ALA A 22 14.13 -45.03 -28.65
C ALA A 22 14.93 -45.26 -27.36
N ILE A 23 15.86 -46.24 -27.36
CA ILE A 23 16.75 -46.50 -26.22
C ILE A 23 17.60 -45.29 -25.86
N ASN A 24 18.31 -44.72 -26.85
CA ASN A 24 19.25 -43.64 -26.61
C ASN A 24 18.52 -42.37 -26.16
N SER A 25 17.47 -41.97 -26.90
CA SER A 25 16.72 -40.76 -26.58
C SER A 25 16.12 -40.83 -25.19
N TYR A 26 15.37 -41.89 -24.86
CA TYR A 26 14.72 -41.99 -23.55
C TYR A 26 15.74 -42.11 -22.42
N SER A 27 16.86 -42.82 -22.61
CA SER A 27 17.92 -42.86 -21.60
C SER A 27 18.49 -41.47 -21.31
N ASP A 28 18.73 -40.66 -22.34
CA ASP A 28 19.26 -39.31 -22.16
C ASP A 28 18.24 -38.34 -21.55
N TRP A 29 16.96 -38.43 -21.94
CA TRP A 29 15.88 -37.68 -21.28
C TRP A 29 15.78 -38.03 -19.80
N LEU A 30 15.81 -39.32 -19.45
CA LEU A 30 15.63 -39.76 -18.07
C LEU A 30 16.81 -39.36 -17.17
N LYS A 31 18.04 -39.32 -17.67
CA LYS A 31 19.20 -38.79 -16.93
C LYS A 31 19.01 -37.32 -16.52
N LEU A 32 18.36 -36.50 -17.35
CA LEU A 32 18.06 -35.10 -17.00
C LEU A 32 17.07 -34.98 -15.83
N PHE A 33 16.17 -35.96 -15.70
CA PHE A 33 15.17 -36.00 -14.64
C PHE A 33 15.64 -36.72 -13.35
N GLU A 34 16.86 -37.28 -13.33
CA GLU A 34 17.46 -37.88 -12.12
C GLU A 34 18.03 -36.82 -11.15
N LEU A 35 18.23 -35.57 -11.59
CA LEU A 35 18.63 -34.45 -10.75
C LEU A 35 17.44 -33.93 -9.91
N GLY A 36 17.23 -34.57 -8.75
CA GLY A 36 16.24 -34.16 -7.76
C GLY A 36 14.96 -35.00 -7.78
N LYS A 37 15.04 -36.25 -7.30
CA LYS A 37 13.87 -37.11 -7.11
C LYS A 37 12.93 -36.55 -6.03
N THR A 38 12.00 -35.68 -6.42
CA THR A 38 10.95 -35.16 -5.53
C THR A 38 9.53 -35.52 -5.96
N PHE A 39 9.33 -36.14 -7.13
CA PHE A 39 8.00 -36.47 -7.66
C PHE A 39 7.96 -37.83 -8.37
N PRO A 40 6.80 -38.53 -8.39
CA PRO A 40 6.59 -39.72 -9.20
C PRO A 40 6.76 -39.43 -10.69
N GLN A 41 7.43 -40.32 -11.41
CA GLN A 41 7.65 -40.21 -12.85
C GLN A 41 6.88 -41.33 -13.56
N TYR A 42 6.22 -40.98 -14.67
CA TYR A 42 5.48 -41.91 -15.51
C TYR A 42 5.83 -41.67 -16.98
N ILE A 43 5.89 -42.74 -17.76
CA ILE A 43 6.04 -42.67 -19.22
C ILE A 43 4.73 -43.07 -19.88
N VAL A 44 4.28 -42.25 -20.83
CA VAL A 44 3.10 -42.53 -21.66
C VAL A 44 3.58 -42.85 -23.07
N PHE A 45 3.01 -43.88 -23.69
CA PHE A 45 3.39 -44.27 -25.04
C PHE A 45 2.94 -43.23 -26.08
N PRO A 46 3.68 -43.09 -27.19
CA PRO A 46 3.22 -42.30 -28.32
C PRO A 46 1.93 -42.90 -28.90
N PRO A 47 1.14 -42.13 -29.68
CA PRO A 47 -0.03 -42.67 -30.35
C PRO A 47 0.34 -43.82 -31.29
N PRO A 48 -0.50 -44.87 -31.42
CA PRO A 48 -0.34 -45.88 -32.45
C PRO A 48 -0.38 -45.23 -33.85
N PRO A 49 0.16 -45.90 -34.87
CA PRO A 49 0.12 -45.38 -36.23
C PRO A 49 -1.32 -45.42 -36.78
N VAL A 50 -1.59 -44.60 -37.79
CA VAL A 50 -2.82 -44.67 -38.58
C VAL A 50 -2.80 -45.91 -39.47
N GLU A 51 -3.93 -46.61 -39.62
CA GLU A 51 -4.05 -47.83 -40.45
C GLU A 51 -4.14 -47.54 -41.94
N SER A 52 -4.99 -46.58 -42.34
CA SER A 52 -5.24 -46.26 -43.75
C SER A 52 -4.09 -45.48 -44.38
N SER A 53 -3.37 -46.11 -45.31
CA SER A 53 -2.37 -45.42 -46.13
C SER A 53 -3.01 -44.32 -46.99
N GLN A 54 -4.23 -44.54 -47.47
CA GLN A 54 -4.96 -43.56 -48.27
C GLN A 54 -5.27 -42.30 -47.46
N TRP A 55 -5.75 -42.46 -46.22
CA TRP A 55 -6.00 -41.34 -45.32
C TRP A 55 -4.72 -40.53 -45.05
N ILE A 56 -3.58 -41.20 -44.87
CA ILE A 56 -2.28 -40.51 -44.68
C ILE A 56 -1.93 -39.66 -45.91
N ILE A 57 -2.14 -40.19 -47.12
CA ILE A 57 -1.91 -39.46 -48.37
C ILE A 57 -2.84 -38.24 -48.47
N ASP A 58 -4.12 -38.42 -48.14
CA ASP A 58 -5.15 -37.39 -48.26
C ASP A 58 -5.05 -36.31 -47.18
N SER A 59 -4.39 -36.61 -46.04
CA SER A 59 -4.29 -35.72 -44.88
C SER A 59 -3.52 -34.41 -45.11
N LYS A 60 -2.91 -34.18 -46.29
CA LYS A 60 -2.11 -32.99 -46.66
C LYS A 60 -1.15 -32.52 -45.55
N SER A 61 -0.45 -33.48 -44.95
CA SER A 61 0.43 -33.24 -43.82
C SER A 61 1.82 -32.72 -44.22
N GLN A 62 2.67 -32.46 -43.23
CA GLN A 62 4.09 -32.14 -43.44
C GLN A 62 4.87 -33.20 -44.26
N PHE A 63 4.29 -34.37 -44.52
CA PHE A 63 4.89 -35.42 -45.35
C PHE A 63 4.52 -35.32 -46.82
N SER A 64 3.62 -34.42 -47.23
CA SER A 64 3.12 -34.33 -48.61
C SER A 64 4.24 -34.20 -49.65
N GLU A 65 5.30 -33.42 -49.39
CA GLU A 65 6.45 -33.31 -50.30
C GLU A 65 7.22 -34.63 -50.43
N LYS A 66 7.43 -35.35 -49.32
CA LYS A 66 8.13 -36.65 -49.33
C LYS A 66 7.31 -37.73 -50.03
N LEU A 67 5.98 -37.62 -50.00
CA LEU A 67 5.08 -38.53 -50.70
C LEU A 67 5.07 -38.32 -52.22
N LEU A 68 5.66 -37.23 -52.73
CA LEU A 68 5.90 -37.07 -54.17
C LEU A 68 6.98 -38.01 -54.69
N THR A 69 7.92 -38.42 -53.83
CA THR A 69 9.10 -39.21 -54.19
C THR A 69 9.15 -40.60 -53.54
N SER A 70 8.24 -40.90 -52.61
CA SER A 70 8.19 -42.14 -51.83
C SER A 70 6.75 -42.59 -51.55
N SER A 71 6.51 -43.90 -51.46
CA SER A 71 5.24 -44.46 -51.01
C SER A 71 5.08 -44.41 -49.49
N VAL A 72 3.83 -44.36 -49.02
CA VAL A 72 3.52 -44.64 -47.60
C VAL A 72 3.82 -46.11 -47.33
N LYS A 73 4.65 -46.37 -46.33
CA LYS A 73 5.02 -47.73 -45.94
C LYS A 73 3.79 -48.51 -45.52
N ASN A 74 3.68 -49.80 -45.83
CA ASN A 74 2.49 -50.60 -45.50
C ASN A 74 2.13 -50.58 -43.99
N ALA A 75 0.83 -50.70 -43.70
CA ALA A 75 0.28 -50.56 -42.34
C ALA A 75 0.91 -51.52 -41.32
N GLN A 76 1.14 -52.79 -41.71
CA GLN A 76 1.71 -53.79 -40.81
C GLN A 76 3.15 -53.45 -40.41
N SER A 77 3.98 -53.00 -41.35
CA SER A 77 5.34 -52.55 -41.03
C SER A 77 5.33 -51.34 -40.10
N ARG A 78 4.40 -50.37 -40.29
CA ARG A 78 4.25 -49.23 -39.37
C ARG A 78 3.88 -49.68 -37.95
N LEU A 79 2.94 -50.61 -37.83
CA LEU A 79 2.53 -51.18 -36.54
C LEU A 79 3.68 -51.96 -35.88
N ASN A 80 4.45 -52.71 -36.67
CA ASN A 80 5.63 -53.43 -36.17
C ASN A 80 6.67 -52.47 -35.59
N PHE A 81 6.95 -51.35 -36.29
CA PHE A 81 7.89 -50.34 -35.80
C PHE A 81 7.39 -49.66 -34.52
N TYR A 82 6.09 -49.35 -34.45
CA TYR A 82 5.47 -48.83 -33.23
C TYR A 82 5.63 -49.79 -32.06
N ASN A 83 5.39 -51.09 -32.27
CA ASN A 83 5.56 -52.10 -31.22
C ASN A 83 7.02 -52.20 -30.76
N ILE A 84 7.98 -52.15 -31.69
CA ILE A 84 9.42 -52.12 -31.36
C ILE A 84 9.78 -50.89 -30.53
N GLN A 85 9.25 -49.71 -30.91
CA GLN A 85 9.44 -48.47 -30.15
C GLN A 85 8.88 -48.60 -28.74
N CYS A 86 7.64 -49.05 -28.58
CA CYS A 86 7.01 -49.24 -27.28
C CYS A 86 7.75 -50.27 -26.41
N SER A 87 8.23 -51.38 -26.99
CA SER A 87 9.06 -52.36 -26.29
C SER A 87 10.40 -51.77 -25.83
N ALA A 88 11.06 -50.97 -26.67
CA ALA A 88 12.30 -50.27 -26.30
C ALA A 88 12.07 -49.28 -25.14
N ILE A 89 10.99 -48.49 -25.21
CA ILE A 89 10.59 -47.56 -24.15
C ILE A 89 10.31 -48.32 -22.85
N LYS A 90 9.54 -49.42 -22.90
CA LYS A 90 9.25 -50.27 -21.72
C LYS A 90 10.53 -50.78 -21.06
N LYS A 91 11.51 -51.21 -21.88
CA LYS A 91 12.81 -51.69 -21.39
C LYS A 91 13.59 -50.59 -20.66
N ILE A 92 13.68 -49.39 -21.24
CA ILE A 92 14.36 -48.25 -20.60
C ILE A 92 13.63 -47.81 -19.31
N ALA A 93 12.31 -47.71 -19.36
CA ALA A 93 11.50 -47.35 -18.19
C ALA A 93 11.76 -48.31 -17.02
N HIS A 94 11.80 -49.62 -17.29
CA HIS A 94 12.13 -50.63 -16.29
C HIS A 94 13.54 -50.47 -15.71
N GLN A 95 14.54 -50.12 -16.53
CA GLN A 95 15.92 -49.88 -16.06
C GLN A 95 16.02 -48.70 -15.10
N HIS A 96 15.21 -47.66 -15.29
CA HIS A 96 15.15 -46.49 -14.41
C HIS A 96 14.09 -46.59 -13.30
N LEU A 97 13.43 -47.75 -13.14
CA LEU A 97 12.34 -47.97 -12.18
C LEU A 97 11.15 -46.99 -12.36
N ILE A 98 10.84 -46.63 -13.61
CA ILE A 98 9.76 -45.73 -13.98
C ILE A 98 8.57 -46.54 -14.50
N GLN A 99 7.37 -46.23 -14.00
CA GLN A 99 6.16 -46.90 -14.43
C GLN A 99 5.70 -46.38 -15.80
N CYS A 100 5.38 -47.30 -16.71
CA CYS A 100 4.70 -46.96 -17.96
C CYS A 100 3.17 -46.98 -17.77
N ILE A 101 2.48 -46.01 -18.36
CA ILE A 101 1.03 -45.95 -18.43
C ILE A 101 0.62 -46.44 -19.82
N ASP A 102 -0.07 -47.58 -19.87
CA ASP A 102 -0.65 -48.09 -21.11
C ASP A 102 -1.77 -47.15 -21.59
N LEU A 103 -1.89 -47.04 -22.92
CA LEU A 103 -2.92 -46.23 -23.55
C LEU A 103 -4.34 -46.76 -23.26
N PRO A 104 -5.35 -45.88 -23.17
CA PRO A 104 -6.75 -46.28 -23.05
C PRO A 104 -7.18 -47.16 -24.24
N LYS A 105 -8.04 -48.16 -24.00
CA LYS A 105 -8.51 -49.04 -25.09
C LYS A 105 -9.29 -48.27 -26.14
N GLU A 106 -9.94 -47.18 -25.75
CA GLU A 106 -10.75 -46.30 -26.58
C GLU A 106 -9.94 -45.51 -27.62
N VAL A 107 -8.61 -45.44 -27.48
CA VAL A 107 -7.75 -44.81 -28.50
C VAL A 107 -7.09 -45.81 -29.43
N ILE A 108 -7.33 -47.11 -29.23
CA ILE A 108 -6.77 -48.20 -30.02
C ILE A 108 -7.92 -48.92 -30.72
N SER A 109 -7.87 -48.99 -32.04
CA SER A 109 -8.77 -49.80 -32.86
C SER A 109 -8.61 -51.30 -32.57
N GLN A 110 -9.55 -52.12 -33.05
CA GLN A 110 -9.49 -53.58 -32.88
C GLN A 110 -8.22 -54.20 -33.48
N ASN A 111 -7.62 -53.55 -34.48
CA ASN A 111 -6.41 -54.01 -35.18
C ASN A 111 -5.11 -53.46 -34.57
N GLY A 112 -5.19 -52.70 -33.46
CA GLY A 112 -4.00 -52.14 -32.78
C GLY A 112 -3.52 -50.78 -33.32
N PHE A 113 -4.21 -50.19 -34.28
CA PHE A 113 -3.95 -48.85 -34.83
C PHE A 113 -4.69 -47.75 -34.06
N LEU A 114 -4.38 -46.48 -34.34
CA LEU A 114 -5.09 -45.35 -33.74
C LEU A 114 -6.58 -45.37 -34.13
N ALA A 115 -7.46 -45.17 -33.15
CA ALA A 115 -8.90 -45.12 -33.39
C ALA A 115 -9.27 -44.00 -34.39
N GLU A 116 -10.30 -44.24 -35.22
CA GLU A 116 -10.69 -43.34 -36.31
C GLU A 116 -11.12 -41.94 -35.81
N ASP A 117 -11.83 -41.89 -34.69
CA ASP A 117 -12.25 -40.63 -34.05
C ASP A 117 -11.09 -39.87 -33.36
N CYS A 118 -9.91 -40.49 -33.30
CA CYS A 118 -8.69 -39.95 -32.71
C CYS A 118 -7.71 -39.43 -33.77
N LEU A 119 -8.01 -39.59 -35.07
CA LEU A 119 -7.18 -39.11 -36.17
C LEU A 119 -7.10 -37.57 -36.19
N LYS A 120 -5.92 -37.04 -36.50
CA LYS A 120 -5.66 -35.60 -36.56
C LYS A 120 -5.41 -35.14 -38.00
N GLU A 121 -6.34 -34.36 -38.54
CA GLU A 121 -6.20 -33.76 -39.87
C GLU A 121 -4.89 -32.93 -39.96
N GLY A 122 -4.16 -33.05 -41.07
CA GLY A 122 -2.86 -32.41 -41.26
C GLY A 122 -1.67 -33.07 -40.55
N ASP A 123 -1.88 -34.10 -39.72
CA ASP A 123 -0.80 -34.71 -38.93
C ASP A 123 -1.04 -36.20 -38.65
N PRO A 124 -0.55 -37.12 -39.51
CA PRO A 124 -0.74 -38.56 -39.36
C PRO A 124 0.13 -39.19 -38.26
N THR A 125 0.91 -38.39 -37.53
CA THR A 125 1.83 -38.87 -36.48
C THR A 125 1.33 -38.59 -35.07
N HIS A 126 0.24 -37.84 -34.92
CA HIS A 126 -0.33 -37.49 -33.63
C HIS A 126 -1.84 -37.77 -33.58
N GLY A 127 -2.35 -38.00 -32.38
CA GLY A 127 -3.78 -37.99 -32.14
C GLY A 127 -4.33 -36.56 -32.03
N ASN A 128 -5.64 -36.41 -32.24
CA ASN A 128 -6.35 -35.14 -32.08
C ASN A 128 -6.62 -34.78 -30.60
N ALA A 129 -7.43 -33.73 -30.37
CA ALA A 129 -7.78 -33.31 -29.00
C ALA A 129 -8.55 -34.39 -28.20
N LEU A 130 -9.35 -35.24 -28.88
CA LEU A 130 -10.09 -36.32 -28.24
C LEU A 130 -9.15 -37.43 -27.75
N TYR A 131 -8.14 -37.79 -28.56
CA TYR A 131 -7.04 -38.66 -28.13
C TYR A 131 -6.37 -38.11 -26.87
N GLY A 132 -5.96 -36.83 -26.89
CA GLY A 132 -5.31 -36.19 -25.75
C GLY A 132 -6.17 -36.24 -24.48
N LYS A 133 -7.47 -35.95 -24.60
CA LYS A 133 -8.42 -36.04 -23.47
C LYS A 133 -8.51 -37.45 -22.88
N ARG A 134 -8.65 -38.48 -23.73
CA ARG A 134 -8.74 -39.89 -23.29
C ARG A 134 -7.46 -40.33 -22.58
N VAL A 135 -6.30 -40.00 -23.14
CA VAL A 135 -5.00 -40.31 -22.54
C VAL A 135 -4.80 -39.60 -21.21
N LEU A 136 -5.15 -38.31 -21.11
CA LEU A 136 -5.10 -37.56 -19.85
C LEU A 136 -5.97 -38.18 -18.77
N ASN A 137 -7.21 -38.57 -19.10
CA ASN A 137 -8.09 -39.25 -18.14
C ASN A 137 -7.44 -40.55 -17.63
N ARG A 138 -6.83 -41.35 -18.51
CA ARG A 138 -6.13 -42.58 -18.13
C ARG A 138 -4.93 -42.32 -17.22
N ILE A 139 -4.18 -41.25 -17.48
CA ILE A 139 -3.09 -40.80 -16.61
C ILE A 139 -3.63 -40.44 -15.23
N PHE A 140 -4.69 -39.64 -15.17
CA PHE A 140 -5.33 -39.25 -13.90
C PHE A 140 -5.85 -40.45 -13.12
N GLU A 141 -6.56 -41.39 -13.75
CA GLU A 141 -7.00 -42.63 -13.10
C GLU A 141 -5.82 -43.42 -12.49
N THR A 142 -4.72 -43.54 -13.25
CA THR A 142 -3.53 -44.28 -12.81
C THR A 142 -2.83 -43.57 -11.64
N ILE A 143 -2.75 -42.24 -11.66
CA ILE A 143 -2.13 -41.45 -10.58
C ILE A 143 -3.02 -41.42 -9.33
N ILE A 144 -4.34 -41.26 -9.49
CA ILE A 144 -5.32 -41.13 -8.39
C ILE A 144 -5.51 -42.45 -7.63
N THR A 145 -5.35 -43.60 -8.29
CA THR A 145 -5.42 -44.92 -7.62
C THR A 145 -4.20 -45.25 -6.77
N ASN A 146 -3.14 -44.42 -6.79
CA ASN A 146 -1.98 -44.58 -5.92
C ASN A 146 -2.28 -43.97 -4.52
N PRO A 147 -2.33 -44.77 -3.43
CA PRO A 147 -2.81 -44.33 -2.11
C PRO A 147 -2.09 -43.12 -1.51
N GLU A 148 -0.86 -42.81 -1.96
CA GLU A 148 -0.10 -41.64 -1.50
C GLU A 148 -0.62 -40.30 -2.08
N TYR A 149 -1.45 -40.29 -3.13
CA TYR A 149 -1.82 -39.08 -3.87
C TYR A 149 -3.33 -38.83 -3.98
N VAL A 150 -4.15 -39.55 -3.22
CA VAL A 150 -5.65 -39.50 -3.25
C VAL A 150 -6.25 -38.15 -2.78
N ASN A 151 -5.44 -37.14 -2.46
CA ASN A 151 -5.92 -35.84 -1.95
C ASN A 151 -5.70 -34.65 -2.90
N PHE A 152 -5.73 -34.83 -4.22
CA PHE A 152 -5.88 -33.71 -5.15
C PHE A 152 -7.35 -33.48 -5.48
N ASP A 153 -8.03 -32.77 -4.60
CA ASP A 153 -9.32 -32.16 -4.89
C ASP A 153 -9.13 -31.12 -6.00
N VAL A 154 -9.82 -31.27 -7.13
CA VAL A 154 -9.78 -30.30 -8.25
C VAL A 154 -10.41 -28.96 -7.83
N ASN A 155 -11.14 -28.93 -6.70
CA ASN A 155 -11.62 -27.74 -5.99
C ASN A 155 -10.74 -27.31 -4.82
N GLN A 156 -9.55 -27.90 -4.61
CA GLN A 156 -8.56 -27.29 -3.72
C GLN A 156 -8.14 -25.97 -4.35
N ARG A 157 -8.86 -24.90 -3.94
CA ARG A 157 -8.44 -23.52 -4.10
C ARG A 157 -6.95 -23.51 -3.78
N LYS A 158 -6.12 -23.14 -4.77
CA LYS A 158 -4.68 -22.99 -4.59
C LYS A 158 -4.46 -22.27 -3.25
N THR A 159 -3.97 -23.00 -2.27
CA THR A 159 -3.69 -22.43 -0.96
C THR A 159 -2.40 -21.66 -1.14
N HIS A 160 -2.53 -20.34 -1.26
CA HIS A 160 -1.40 -19.42 -1.31
C HIS A 160 -1.50 -18.48 -0.11
N PRO A 161 -0.43 -17.79 0.29
CA PRO A 161 -0.46 -16.92 1.48
C PRO A 161 -1.50 -15.79 1.45
N TYR A 162 -2.17 -15.56 0.31
CA TYR A 162 -3.24 -14.58 0.17
C TYR A 162 -4.66 -15.20 0.19
N SER A 163 -4.83 -16.53 0.11
CA SER A 163 -6.14 -17.17 -0.09
C SER A 163 -7.14 -16.97 1.05
N HIS A 164 -6.66 -16.54 2.22
CA HIS A 164 -7.47 -16.26 3.41
C HIS A 164 -7.30 -14.81 3.91
N LEU A 165 -6.67 -13.94 3.12
CA LEU A 165 -6.60 -12.53 3.48
C LEU A 165 -7.98 -11.88 3.36
N PRO A 166 -8.28 -10.89 4.21
CA PRO A 166 -9.52 -10.14 4.16
C PRO A 166 -9.61 -9.30 2.88
N ASP A 167 -10.82 -8.89 2.50
CA ASP A 167 -11.08 -8.07 1.31
C ASP A 167 -10.20 -6.82 1.22
N HIS A 168 -9.91 -6.18 2.36
CA HIS A 168 -9.07 -4.98 2.45
C HIS A 168 -7.61 -5.19 1.96
N ALA A 169 -7.16 -6.44 1.83
CA ALA A 169 -5.84 -6.79 1.30
C ALA A 169 -5.81 -6.81 -0.25
N PHE A 170 -6.96 -6.72 -0.91
CA PHE A 170 -7.08 -6.81 -2.36
C PHE A 170 -7.63 -5.52 -2.97
N TRP A 171 -6.90 -4.97 -3.93
CA TRP A 171 -7.24 -3.71 -4.59
C TRP A 171 -8.64 -3.73 -5.23
N LYS A 172 -8.99 -4.82 -5.94
CA LYS A 172 -10.28 -4.92 -6.62
C LYS A 172 -11.45 -4.80 -5.63
N GLN A 173 -11.37 -5.50 -4.50
CA GLN A 173 -12.41 -5.53 -3.46
C GLN A 173 -12.45 -4.24 -2.63
N SER A 174 -11.30 -3.63 -2.39
CA SER A 174 -11.15 -2.47 -1.50
C SER A 174 -11.30 -1.12 -2.19
N ILE A 175 -10.96 -1.07 -3.47
CA ILE A 175 -10.87 0.17 -4.25
C ILE A 175 -11.75 0.07 -5.50
N SER A 176 -11.47 -0.84 -6.44
CA SER A 176 -12.15 -0.83 -7.75
C SER A 176 -13.66 -1.08 -7.67
N ASN A 177 -14.12 -1.85 -6.69
CA ASN A 177 -15.54 -2.17 -6.49
C ASN A 177 -16.23 -1.25 -5.45
N ARG A 178 -15.60 -0.15 -5.05
CA ARG A 178 -16.11 0.79 -4.05
C ARG A 178 -16.26 2.18 -4.66
N GLU A 179 -17.34 2.86 -4.31
CA GLU A 179 -17.46 4.29 -4.56
C GLU A 179 -16.45 5.05 -3.70
N ALA A 180 -16.01 6.23 -4.16
CA ALA A 180 -14.98 7.00 -3.47
C ALA A 180 -15.33 7.28 -1.99
N GLY A 181 -16.60 7.59 -1.72
CA GLY A 181 -17.11 7.84 -0.37
C GLY A 181 -17.25 6.61 0.53
N ASP A 182 -17.06 5.40 -0.01
CA ASP A 182 -17.14 4.14 0.73
C ASP A 182 -15.76 3.52 1.01
N VAL A 183 -14.69 4.10 0.46
CA VAL A 183 -13.32 3.62 0.67
C VAL A 183 -12.87 3.93 2.10
N ASP A 184 -12.69 2.87 2.87
CA ASP A 184 -12.22 2.92 4.26
C ASP A 184 -10.93 2.09 4.43
N PRO A 185 -9.76 2.75 4.45
CA PRO A 185 -8.47 2.05 4.61
C PRO A 185 -8.11 1.72 6.06
N VAL A 186 -8.99 2.00 7.04
CA VAL A 186 -8.72 1.72 8.46
C VAL A 186 -9.01 0.26 8.79
N THR A 187 -7.98 -0.48 9.20
CA THR A 187 -8.08 -1.91 9.53
C THR A 187 -8.41 -2.17 11.00
N SER A 188 -7.45 -1.96 11.91
CA SER A 188 -7.60 -2.31 13.33
C SER A 188 -6.80 -1.37 14.23
N PRO A 189 -7.41 -0.27 14.71
CA PRO A 189 -6.80 0.61 15.70
C PRO A 189 -6.48 -0.16 17.00
N PRO A 190 -5.28 -0.03 17.59
CA PRO A 190 -4.90 -0.74 18.80
C PRO A 190 -5.59 -0.20 20.07
N PHE A 191 -6.29 0.93 19.95
CA PHE A 191 -7.11 1.52 20.99
C PHE A 191 -8.21 2.37 20.36
N LYS A 192 -9.25 2.65 21.16
CA LYS A 192 -10.29 3.62 20.83
C LYS A 192 -10.28 4.77 21.83
N ILE A 193 -10.72 5.93 21.36
CA ILE A 193 -10.96 7.14 22.13
C ILE A 193 -12.34 7.03 22.77
N SER A 194 -12.40 7.13 24.09
CA SER A 194 -13.66 7.26 24.84
C SER A 194 -14.03 8.73 25.03
N GLN A 195 -15.31 9.02 25.33
CA GLN A 195 -15.73 10.40 25.65
C GLN A 195 -15.03 10.98 26.89
N LYS A 196 -14.47 10.13 27.76
CA LYS A 196 -13.75 10.54 28.98
C LYS A 196 -12.28 10.86 28.70
N ASP A 197 -11.70 10.30 27.65
CA ASP A 197 -10.29 10.46 27.31
C ASP A 197 -10.00 11.92 27.00
N LYS A 198 -8.99 12.50 27.65
CA LYS A 198 -8.53 13.86 27.36
C LYS A 198 -7.76 13.86 26.05
N VAL A 199 -8.42 14.27 24.97
CA VAL A 199 -7.81 14.29 23.63
C VAL A 199 -7.15 15.65 23.40
N ALA A 200 -5.87 15.63 23.03
CA ALA A 200 -5.18 16.82 22.55
C ALA A 200 -4.80 16.67 21.07
N THR A 201 -4.91 17.75 20.30
CA THR A 201 -4.54 17.78 18.87
C THR A 201 -3.48 18.84 18.62
N ALA A 202 -2.50 18.58 17.76
CA ALA A 202 -1.55 19.54 17.21
C ALA A 202 -1.27 19.20 15.73
N GLY A 203 -0.68 20.13 14.96
CA GLY A 203 -0.24 19.84 13.60
C GLY A 203 -0.54 20.97 12.62
N SER A 204 -0.66 20.61 11.34
CA SER A 204 -1.21 21.49 10.29
C SER A 204 -2.69 21.86 10.54
N CYS A 205 -3.23 22.82 9.77
CA CYS A 205 -4.65 23.23 9.84
C CYS A 205 -5.64 22.05 9.78
N PHE A 206 -5.30 20.97 9.07
CA PHE A 206 -6.17 19.79 8.97
C PHE A 206 -6.49 19.15 10.34
N ALA A 207 -5.60 19.28 11.33
CA ALA A 207 -5.83 18.80 12.69
C ALA A 207 -6.97 19.54 13.42
N GLN A 208 -7.31 20.77 12.99
CA GLN A 208 -8.41 21.54 13.56
C GLN A 208 -9.78 20.92 13.23
N HIS A 209 -9.91 20.22 12.08
CA HIS A 209 -11.14 19.49 11.77
C HIS A 209 -11.38 18.34 12.76
N ILE A 210 -10.31 17.67 13.22
CA ILE A 210 -10.40 16.59 14.21
C ILE A 210 -10.83 17.16 15.57
N SER A 211 -10.25 18.27 16.03
CA SER A 211 -10.63 18.89 17.31
C SER A 211 -12.09 19.34 17.29
N LYS A 212 -12.52 20.02 16.23
CA LYS A 212 -13.92 20.47 16.07
C LYS A 212 -14.89 19.28 16.04
N ARG A 213 -14.59 18.23 15.27
CA ARG A 213 -15.45 17.03 15.21
C ARG A 213 -15.56 16.31 16.55
N LEU A 214 -14.46 16.19 17.29
CA LEU A 214 -14.50 15.58 18.62
C LEU A 214 -15.36 16.40 19.59
N ARG A 215 -15.18 17.72 19.63
CA ARG A 215 -15.97 18.63 20.47
C ARG A 215 -17.46 18.57 20.15
N SER A 216 -17.81 18.65 18.86
CA SER A 216 -19.21 18.64 18.42
C SER A 216 -19.92 17.31 18.73
N ASN A 217 -19.17 16.23 18.98
CA ASN A 217 -19.70 14.91 19.33
C ASN A 217 -19.52 14.57 20.82
N GLY A 218 -19.27 15.57 21.67
CA GLY A 218 -19.26 15.41 23.13
C GLY A 218 -18.02 14.67 23.67
N PHE A 219 -16.93 14.58 22.91
CA PHE A 219 -15.67 14.06 23.43
C PHE A 219 -14.93 15.10 24.25
N ASN A 220 -14.19 14.63 25.25
CA ASN A 220 -13.37 15.47 26.12
C ASN A 220 -12.12 15.99 25.40
N PHE A 221 -12.31 17.01 24.56
CA PHE A 221 -11.21 17.75 23.95
C PHE A 221 -10.51 18.63 25.00
N LEU A 222 -9.25 18.32 25.27
CA LEU A 222 -8.46 18.98 26.30
C LEU A 222 -8.04 20.38 25.83
N ILE A 223 -8.49 21.41 26.55
CA ILE A 223 -8.08 22.80 26.35
C ILE A 223 -7.41 23.29 27.63
N THR A 224 -6.11 23.59 27.56
CA THR A 224 -5.31 23.99 28.73
C THR A 224 -4.98 25.48 28.77
N GLU A 225 -5.25 26.20 27.69
CA GLU A 225 -5.06 27.65 27.57
C GLU A 225 -6.42 28.29 27.29
N GLN A 226 -6.96 28.97 28.30
CA GLN A 226 -8.29 29.55 28.28
C GLN A 226 -8.20 31.04 27.95
N ALA A 227 -9.20 31.55 27.23
CA ALA A 227 -9.27 32.96 26.89
C ALA A 227 -9.96 33.76 28.00
N GLU A 228 -9.37 34.87 28.43
CA GLU A 228 -10.01 35.84 29.34
C GLU A 228 -10.66 36.98 28.53
N THR A 229 -11.46 36.62 27.52
CA THR A 229 -12.07 37.58 26.57
C THR A 229 -13.37 37.02 25.99
N THR A 230 -14.06 37.78 25.13
CA THR A 230 -15.28 37.32 24.45
C THR A 230 -14.99 36.14 23.53
N GLU A 231 -15.99 35.30 23.24
CA GLU A 231 -15.82 34.15 22.33
C GLU A 231 -15.35 34.58 20.94
N GLU A 232 -15.88 35.69 20.42
CA GLU A 232 -15.46 36.26 19.12
C GLU A 232 -13.97 36.63 19.12
N SER A 233 -13.52 37.34 20.16
CA SER A 233 -12.11 37.72 20.33
C SER A 233 -11.22 36.50 20.54
N ALA A 234 -11.69 35.52 21.30
CA ALA A 234 -10.99 34.26 21.52
C ALA A 234 -10.80 33.50 20.21
N SER A 235 -11.87 33.36 19.42
CA SER A 235 -11.85 32.72 18.10
C SER A 235 -10.90 33.43 17.13
N ARG A 236 -10.99 34.77 17.03
CA ARG A 236 -10.08 35.58 16.18
C ARG A 236 -8.61 35.43 16.56
N ARG A 237 -8.32 35.18 17.83
CA ARG A 237 -6.97 34.99 18.39
C ARG A 237 -6.53 33.51 18.39
N GLY A 238 -7.28 32.63 17.74
CA GLY A 238 -6.97 31.20 17.61
C GLY A 238 -7.07 30.43 18.92
N PHE A 239 -7.80 30.94 19.92
CA PHE A 239 -8.13 30.15 21.09
C PHE A 239 -9.07 29.02 20.66
N TYR A 240 -8.77 27.81 21.11
CA TYR A 240 -9.55 26.59 20.89
C TYR A 240 -9.44 25.91 19.52
N ASP A 241 -8.61 26.41 18.61
CA ASP A 241 -8.22 25.68 17.39
C ASP A 241 -7.51 24.37 17.75
N PHE A 242 -6.66 24.46 18.77
CA PHE A 242 -5.88 23.39 19.35
C PHE A 242 -6.03 23.35 20.88
N SER A 243 -5.36 22.39 21.50
CA SER A 243 -5.40 22.18 22.96
C SER A 243 -4.67 23.26 23.77
N ALA A 244 -3.73 23.96 23.16
CA ALA A 244 -3.12 25.18 23.66
C ALA A 244 -2.87 26.12 22.47
N ARG A 245 -2.62 27.40 22.73
CA ARG A 245 -2.58 28.46 21.72
C ARG A 245 -1.20 28.55 21.05
N TYR A 246 -0.74 27.45 20.45
CA TYR A 246 0.55 27.39 19.72
C TYR A 246 0.44 27.64 18.21
N GLY A 247 -0.77 27.76 17.65
CA GLY A 247 -0.97 27.86 16.21
C GLY A 247 -0.61 26.56 15.49
N ASN A 248 -0.24 26.63 14.21
CA ASN A 248 0.12 25.43 13.47
C ASN A 248 1.54 24.96 13.81
N VAL A 249 1.70 23.64 13.89
CA VAL A 249 2.99 22.97 14.11
C VAL A 249 3.21 22.03 12.94
N TYR A 250 4.03 22.45 11.98
CA TYR A 250 4.13 21.78 10.68
C TYR A 250 5.12 20.61 10.68
N THR A 251 6.28 20.79 11.32
CA THR A 251 7.39 19.83 11.29
C THR A 251 7.54 19.07 12.60
N ALA A 252 8.13 17.87 12.55
CA ALA A 252 8.48 17.10 13.75
C ALA A 252 9.44 17.88 14.67
N ARG A 253 10.41 18.62 14.10
CA ARG A 253 11.33 19.48 14.87
C ARG A 253 10.59 20.56 15.66
N GLN A 254 9.58 21.20 15.07
CA GLN A 254 8.77 22.20 15.79
C GLN A 254 7.99 21.58 16.96
N LEU A 255 7.43 20.38 16.80
CA LEU A 255 6.75 19.68 17.89
C LEU A 255 7.72 19.33 19.03
N LEU A 256 8.87 18.75 18.71
CA LEU A 256 9.91 18.45 19.70
C LEU A 256 10.35 19.72 20.43
N GLN A 257 10.63 20.79 19.68
CA GLN A 257 11.04 22.07 20.23
C GLN A 257 9.96 22.69 21.13
N LEU A 258 8.68 22.61 20.75
CA LEU A 258 7.56 23.09 21.58
C LEU A 258 7.53 22.36 22.93
N PHE A 259 7.70 21.03 22.91
CA PHE A 259 7.82 20.24 24.14
C PHE A 259 9.04 20.67 24.96
N GLU A 260 10.21 20.78 24.34
CA GLU A 260 11.45 21.12 25.04
C GLU A 260 11.44 22.51 25.65
N ARG A 261 10.85 23.50 24.97
CA ARG A 261 10.61 24.84 25.52
C ARG A 261 9.68 24.79 26.72
N ALA A 262 8.58 24.04 26.64
CA ALA A 262 7.60 23.92 27.73
C ALA A 262 8.17 23.24 28.99
N PHE A 263 9.15 22.35 28.82
CA PHE A 263 9.83 21.64 29.91
C PHE A 263 11.23 22.20 30.24
N CYS A 264 11.60 23.34 29.66
CA CYS A 264 12.91 24.00 29.86
C CYS A 264 14.13 23.17 29.46
N TYR A 265 13.99 22.16 28.59
CA TYR A 265 15.12 21.43 27.99
C TYR A 265 15.82 22.25 26.90
N PHE A 266 15.10 23.20 26.30
CA PHE A 266 15.62 24.10 25.27
C PHE A 266 15.15 25.53 25.53
N ARG A 267 16.07 26.48 25.38
CA ARG A 267 15.79 27.93 25.46
C ARG A 267 16.43 28.59 24.24
N PRO A 268 15.64 29.03 23.26
CA PRO A 268 16.18 29.68 22.06
C PRO A 268 16.83 31.01 22.43
N LEU A 269 17.89 31.37 21.71
CA LEU A 269 18.56 32.67 21.82
C LEU A 269 17.62 33.78 21.35
N GLU A 270 16.93 33.55 20.23
CA GLU A 270 15.93 34.47 19.71
C GLU A 270 14.54 34.14 20.25
N HIS A 271 13.97 35.08 20.98
CA HIS A 271 12.69 34.91 21.69
C HIS A 271 11.67 36.00 21.36
N ILE A 272 12.07 37.03 20.61
CA ILE A 272 11.24 38.18 20.24
C ILE A 272 11.56 38.58 18.81
N TRP A 273 10.52 38.76 18.00
CA TRP A 273 10.61 39.41 16.70
C TRP A 273 9.89 40.75 16.73
N ARG A 274 10.48 41.76 16.07
CA ARG A 274 9.82 43.05 15.83
C ARG A 274 9.08 43.01 14.50
N ARG A 275 7.87 43.53 14.47
CA ARG A 275 7.03 43.66 13.27
C ARG A 275 7.26 45.02 12.61
N SER A 276 6.80 45.15 11.36
CA SER A 276 6.90 46.39 10.58
C SER A 276 6.09 47.55 11.15
N ASP A 277 5.00 47.26 11.87
CA ASP A 277 4.16 48.22 12.59
C ASP A 277 4.77 48.70 13.92
N GLY A 278 5.93 48.14 14.31
CA GLY A 278 6.63 48.47 15.55
C GLY A 278 6.27 47.59 16.74
N ASN A 279 5.20 46.78 16.67
CA ASN A 279 4.83 45.81 17.69
C ASN A 279 5.75 44.58 17.68
N PHE A 280 5.56 43.70 18.66
CA PHE A 280 6.37 42.50 18.86
C PHE A 280 5.56 41.22 18.60
N CYS A 281 6.22 40.14 18.21
CA CYS A 281 5.61 38.81 18.09
C CYS A 281 6.55 37.69 18.57
N ASP A 282 5.97 36.58 19.00
CA ASP A 282 6.69 35.34 19.33
C ASP A 282 7.23 34.70 18.03
N PRO A 283 8.54 34.52 17.84
CA PRO A 283 9.10 33.87 16.64
C PRO A 283 8.52 32.48 16.36
N PHE A 284 8.04 31.80 17.40
CA PHE A 284 7.51 30.44 17.32
C PHE A 284 5.99 30.40 17.14
N ARG A 285 5.31 31.54 17.31
CA ARG A 285 3.86 31.71 17.13
C ARG A 285 3.55 33.10 16.54
N PRO A 286 4.16 33.47 15.39
CA PRO A 286 4.28 34.88 15.01
C PRO A 286 2.95 35.54 14.60
N ARG A 287 1.94 34.74 14.24
CA ARG A 287 0.58 35.22 13.92
C ARG A 287 -0.44 34.98 15.03
N ILE A 288 -0.04 34.46 16.18
CA ILE A 288 -0.99 34.07 17.23
C ILE A 288 -1.73 35.26 17.80
N GLU A 289 -1.04 36.41 17.89
CA GLU A 289 -1.62 37.69 18.22
C GLU A 289 -1.74 38.54 16.95
N PRO A 290 -2.95 38.72 16.38
CA PRO A 290 -3.13 39.33 15.07
C PRO A 290 -2.49 40.72 14.94
N ASP A 291 -2.61 41.54 15.98
CA ASP A 291 -2.09 42.91 16.03
C ASP A 291 -0.69 42.98 16.69
N GLY A 292 -0.17 41.83 17.14
CA GLY A 292 1.10 41.75 17.88
C GLY A 292 0.97 42.24 19.32
N PHE A 293 2.06 42.17 20.07
CA PHE A 293 2.15 42.63 21.44
C PHE A 293 2.73 44.05 21.48
N ALA A 294 2.17 44.91 22.32
CA ALA A 294 2.58 46.30 22.40
C ALA A 294 3.95 46.48 23.09
N SER A 295 4.40 45.47 23.85
CA SER A 295 5.69 45.47 24.54
C SER A 295 6.31 44.08 24.63
N GLU A 296 7.63 44.05 24.79
CA GLU A 296 8.39 42.81 25.07
C GLU A 296 7.92 42.12 26.36
N GLU A 297 7.56 42.90 27.39
CA GLU A 297 7.07 42.35 28.67
C GLU A 297 5.74 41.61 28.49
N GLU A 298 4.81 42.18 27.72
CA GLU A 298 3.52 41.56 27.41
C GLU A 298 3.70 40.26 26.63
N LEU A 299 4.53 40.27 25.60
CA LEU A 299 4.90 39.08 24.84
C LEU A 299 5.50 38.01 25.76
N MET A 300 6.46 38.37 26.62
CA MET A 300 7.11 37.40 27.51
C MET A 300 6.19 36.90 28.63
N LYS A 301 5.16 37.66 29.00
CA LYS A 301 4.09 37.19 29.89
C LYS A 301 3.23 36.15 29.19
N ASP A 302 2.79 36.43 27.96
CA ASP A 302 2.01 35.49 27.15
C ASP A 302 2.77 34.19 26.90
N VAL A 303 4.04 34.26 26.48
CA VAL A 303 4.91 33.08 26.27
C VAL A 303 5.01 32.21 27.52
N ARG A 304 5.17 32.80 28.71
CA ARG A 304 5.23 32.04 29.98
C ARG A 304 3.90 31.34 30.30
N GLN A 305 2.77 32.02 30.10
CA GLN A 305 1.44 31.46 30.31
C GLN A 305 1.19 30.30 29.33
N HIS A 306 1.51 30.52 28.06
CA HIS A 306 1.41 29.55 26.99
C HIS A 306 2.23 28.28 27.25
N LEU A 307 3.54 28.42 27.51
CA LEU A 307 4.41 27.26 27.76
C LEU A 307 3.99 26.49 29.02
N ALA A 308 3.45 27.17 30.03
CA ALA A 308 2.86 26.51 31.19
C ALA A 308 1.59 25.70 30.81
N ALA A 309 0.76 26.21 29.91
CA ALA A 309 -0.41 25.51 29.37
C ALA A 309 -0.03 24.28 28.52
N VAL A 310 0.97 24.41 27.65
CA VAL A 310 1.52 23.30 26.85
C VAL A 310 2.08 22.20 27.76
N ARG A 311 2.82 22.58 28.82
CA ARG A 311 3.31 21.62 29.81
C ARG A 311 2.17 20.90 30.53
N ARG A 312 1.07 21.59 30.87
CA ARG A 312 -0.14 20.94 31.44
C ARG A 312 -0.75 19.96 30.46
N MET A 313 -0.89 20.34 29.19
CA MET A 313 -1.47 19.51 28.13
C MET A 313 -0.74 18.17 28.02
N PHE A 314 0.58 18.17 27.83
CA PHE A 314 1.35 16.93 27.70
C PHE A 314 1.32 16.04 28.96
N LYS A 315 1.23 16.65 30.15
CA LYS A 315 1.10 15.90 31.42
C LYS A 315 -0.28 15.26 31.63
N GLN A 316 -1.32 15.79 31.00
CA GLN A 316 -2.71 15.44 31.31
C GLN A 316 -3.44 14.69 30.21
N LEU A 317 -2.99 14.78 28.95
CA LEU A 317 -3.65 14.10 27.83
C LEU A 317 -3.65 12.57 28.00
N ASP A 318 -4.68 11.93 27.47
CA ASP A 318 -4.74 10.48 27.32
C ASP A 318 -4.39 10.07 25.89
N VAL A 319 -4.86 10.85 24.91
CA VAL A 319 -4.62 10.65 23.47
C VAL A 319 -4.12 11.95 22.86
N PHE A 320 -3.00 11.88 22.15
CA PHE A 320 -2.44 12.98 21.37
C PHE A 320 -2.55 12.69 19.88
N VAL A 321 -3.26 13.53 19.15
CA VAL A 321 -3.35 13.45 17.68
C VAL A 321 -2.40 14.47 17.09
N PHE A 322 -1.41 14.02 16.32
CA PHE A 322 -0.49 14.90 15.61
C PHE A 322 -0.59 14.73 14.10
N THR A 323 -0.90 15.83 13.41
CA THR A 323 -0.97 15.86 11.94
C THR A 323 0.31 16.47 11.37
N LEU A 324 1.15 15.61 10.80
CA LEU A 324 2.41 15.97 10.14
C LEU A 324 2.11 16.80 8.89
N GLY A 325 2.66 18.01 8.83
CA GLY A 325 2.38 18.98 7.76
C GLY A 325 3.47 19.02 6.69
N LEU A 326 4.70 19.34 7.11
CA LEU A 326 5.81 19.71 6.25
C LEU A 326 7.13 19.07 6.69
N THR A 327 8.08 19.04 5.75
CA THR A 327 9.50 18.75 6.00
C THR A 327 10.38 20.00 5.92
N GLU A 328 9.89 21.06 5.25
CA GLU A 328 10.59 22.33 5.09
C GLU A 328 10.41 23.24 6.31
N CYS A 329 11.48 23.91 6.74
CA CYS A 329 11.42 24.96 7.75
C CYS A 329 12.60 25.93 7.64
N TRP A 330 12.52 27.00 8.43
CA TRP A 330 13.64 27.91 8.67
C TRP A 330 14.25 27.62 10.04
N MET A 331 15.58 27.56 10.08
CA MET A 331 16.35 27.22 11.27
C MET A 331 17.39 28.30 11.56
N SER A 332 17.52 28.68 12.83
CA SER A 332 18.61 29.50 13.34
C SER A 332 19.93 28.73 13.23
N ARG A 333 20.92 29.36 12.61
CA ARG A 333 22.30 28.85 12.52
C ARG A 333 23.04 28.91 13.85
N LEU A 334 22.55 29.69 14.82
CA LEU A 334 23.23 29.93 16.09
C LEU A 334 22.94 28.83 17.12
N ASP A 335 21.69 28.38 17.21
CA ASP A 335 21.23 27.46 18.25
C ASP A 335 20.33 26.32 17.73
N GLY A 336 20.07 26.27 16.42
CA GLY A 336 19.22 25.25 15.81
C GLY A 336 17.72 25.43 16.04
N ALA A 337 17.28 26.57 16.58
CA ALA A 337 15.85 26.85 16.75
C ALA A 337 15.13 26.88 15.40
N VAL A 338 13.99 26.21 15.27
CA VAL A 338 13.18 26.21 14.05
C VAL A 338 11.94 27.08 14.17
N TYR A 339 11.57 27.73 13.07
CA TYR A 339 10.48 28.68 12.99
C TYR A 339 9.37 28.19 12.05
N PRO A 340 8.09 28.56 12.31
CA PRO A 340 6.95 28.19 11.45
C PRO A 340 6.96 28.93 10.12
N VAL A 341 7.54 30.13 10.06
CA VAL A 341 7.70 30.93 8.85
C VAL A 341 9.10 31.52 8.77
N ALA A 342 9.51 31.94 7.57
CA ALA A 342 10.73 32.69 7.39
C ALA A 342 10.68 33.99 8.21
N PRO A 343 11.76 34.38 8.89
CA PRO A 343 11.91 35.73 9.42
C PRO A 343 11.65 36.76 8.31
N GLY A 344 10.98 37.85 8.62
CA GLY A 344 10.56 38.88 7.67
C GLY A 344 9.16 38.68 7.07
N VAL A 345 8.56 37.49 7.19
CA VAL A 345 7.20 37.22 6.67
C VAL A 345 6.12 37.71 7.63
N ALA A 346 6.19 37.31 8.90
CA ALA A 346 5.23 37.72 9.94
C ALA A 346 5.86 38.61 11.03
N GLY A 347 7.19 38.72 11.02
CA GLY A 347 7.99 39.50 11.95
C GLY A 347 9.47 39.14 11.82
N GLY A 348 10.35 39.93 12.43
CA GLY A 348 11.80 39.74 12.31
C GLY A 348 12.34 40.24 10.98
N ILE A 349 13.65 40.05 10.76
CA ILE A 349 14.34 40.46 9.54
C ILE A 349 15.14 39.26 9.05
N TYR A 350 14.93 38.88 7.79
CA TYR A 350 15.71 37.80 7.19
C TYR A 350 17.19 38.19 7.04
N ASP A 351 18.06 37.27 7.43
CA ASP A 351 19.50 37.39 7.36
C ASP A 351 20.09 35.98 7.12
N GLU A 352 20.65 35.75 5.93
CA GLU A 352 21.19 34.45 5.52
C GLU A 352 22.35 33.95 6.41
N SER A 353 23.03 34.87 7.10
CA SER A 353 24.10 34.53 8.05
C SER A 353 23.54 34.00 9.38
N LYS A 354 22.27 34.29 9.68
CA LYS A 354 21.57 33.86 10.90
C LYS A 354 20.60 32.71 10.67
N TYR A 355 20.02 32.63 9.48
CA TYR A 355 18.97 31.65 9.18
C TYR A 355 19.33 30.77 8.00
N ALA A 356 19.01 29.48 8.13
CA ALA A 356 19.14 28.49 7.08
C ALA A 356 17.77 27.92 6.74
N PHE A 357 17.53 27.72 5.45
CA PHE A 357 16.46 26.82 5.01
C PHE A 357 16.90 25.37 5.27
N VAL A 358 15.99 24.55 5.76
CA VAL A 358 16.22 23.12 6.02
C VAL A 358 15.01 22.33 5.53
N ASN A 359 15.28 21.21 4.85
CA ASN A 359 14.28 20.25 4.42
C ASN A 359 14.63 18.89 5.03
N PHE A 360 13.87 18.47 6.05
CA PHE A 360 14.18 17.25 6.80
C PHE A 360 13.87 15.99 6.00
N GLY A 361 14.81 15.05 5.97
CA GLY A 361 14.62 13.69 5.48
C GLY A 361 13.96 12.76 6.51
N VAL A 362 13.77 11.50 6.12
CA VAL A 362 13.09 10.47 6.95
C VAL A 362 13.80 10.27 8.28
N GLU A 363 15.13 10.14 8.27
CA GLU A 363 15.92 9.88 9.48
C GLU A 363 15.82 11.02 10.51
N GLU A 364 15.83 12.27 10.05
CA GLU A 364 15.71 13.44 10.92
C GLU A 364 14.31 13.53 11.54
N VAL A 365 13.26 13.30 10.73
CA VAL A 365 11.87 13.24 11.22
C VAL A 365 11.71 12.11 12.24
N LEU A 366 12.27 10.93 11.98
CA LEU A 366 12.24 9.80 12.90
C LEU A 366 12.99 10.10 14.20
N ALA A 367 14.18 10.70 14.12
CA ALA A 367 14.97 11.07 15.30
C ALA A 367 14.21 12.06 16.18
N ASP A 368 13.61 13.10 15.58
CA ASP A 368 12.83 14.11 16.28
C ASP A 368 11.59 13.51 16.95
N MET A 369 10.83 12.71 16.20
CA MET A 369 9.62 12.08 16.73
C MET A 369 9.94 11.04 17.81
N ARG A 370 11.00 10.24 17.67
CA ARG A 370 11.44 9.31 18.73
C ARG A 370 11.85 10.07 19.99
N SER A 371 12.62 11.16 19.84
CA SER A 371 13.00 12.03 20.96
C SER A 371 11.76 12.61 21.66
N PHE A 372 10.80 13.13 20.88
CA PHE A 372 9.53 13.65 21.41
C PHE A 372 8.74 12.56 22.15
N LEU A 373 8.53 11.39 21.54
CA LEU A 373 7.77 10.29 22.15
C LEU A 373 8.42 9.83 23.45
N ASN A 374 9.75 9.63 23.46
CA ASN A 374 10.49 9.27 24.67
C ASN A 374 10.27 10.30 25.78
N LYS A 375 10.42 11.60 25.47
CA LYS A 375 10.22 12.69 26.43
C LYS A 375 8.76 12.79 26.91
N LEU A 376 7.79 12.61 26.02
CA LEU A 376 6.37 12.56 26.35
C LEU A 376 6.09 11.41 27.32
N HIS A 377 6.59 10.21 27.06
CA HIS A 377 6.36 9.04 27.91
C HIS A 377 7.10 9.10 29.25
N LEU A 378 8.18 9.89 29.36
CA LEU A 378 8.81 10.19 30.65
C LEU A 378 7.91 11.02 31.56
N VAL A 379 7.17 11.99 31.01
CA VAL A 379 6.27 12.87 31.79
C VAL A 379 4.84 12.35 31.88
N ASN A 380 4.43 11.51 30.92
CA ASN A 380 3.11 10.92 30.81
C ASN A 380 3.19 9.53 30.14
N ARG A 381 3.49 8.51 30.95
CA ARG A 381 3.66 7.12 30.50
C ARG A 381 2.40 6.51 29.85
N LYS A 382 1.21 7.08 30.11
CA LYS A 382 -0.07 6.56 29.60
C LYS A 382 -0.46 7.14 28.24
N ALA A 383 0.16 8.25 27.82
CA ALA A 383 -0.13 8.91 26.55
C ALA A 383 -0.07 7.94 25.38
N LYS A 384 -1.15 7.92 24.60
CA LYS A 384 -1.25 7.24 23.30
C LYS A 384 -1.17 8.30 22.21
N VAL A 385 -0.60 7.94 21.06
CA VAL A 385 -0.41 8.89 19.97
C VAL A 385 -1.10 8.38 18.70
N ILE A 386 -1.84 9.26 18.02
CA ILE A 386 -2.33 9.04 16.67
C ILE A 386 -1.56 9.98 15.76
N LEU A 387 -0.82 9.43 14.82
CA LEU A 387 -0.17 10.19 13.76
C LEU A 387 -1.03 10.17 12.51
N THR A 388 -1.06 11.28 11.79
CA THR A 388 -1.62 11.33 10.44
C THR A 388 -0.81 12.32 9.60
N VAL A 389 -0.84 12.18 8.28
CA VAL A 389 -0.18 13.11 7.36
C VAL A 389 -1.22 14.03 6.76
N SER A 390 -0.93 15.32 6.71
CA SER A 390 -1.84 16.31 6.13
C SER A 390 -1.96 16.10 4.62
N PRO A 391 -3.18 16.02 4.05
CA PRO A 391 -3.40 15.90 2.62
C PRO A 391 -3.10 17.17 1.83
N VAL A 392 -2.97 18.32 2.51
CA VAL A 392 -2.81 19.64 1.87
C VAL A 392 -1.40 19.75 1.26
N PRO A 393 -1.28 19.97 -0.06
CA PRO A 393 0.00 20.29 -0.73
C PRO A 393 0.70 21.54 -0.18
N LEU A 394 2.02 21.61 -0.33
CA LEU A 394 2.79 22.81 0.03
C LEU A 394 2.28 24.01 -0.78
N ALA A 395 2.12 25.17 -0.13
CA ALA A 395 1.80 26.40 -0.86
C ALA A 395 3.00 26.89 -1.69
N ALA A 396 4.22 26.72 -1.16
CA ALA A 396 5.48 27.10 -1.80
C ALA A 396 6.59 26.16 -1.33
N THR A 397 7.65 26.03 -2.13
CA THR A 397 8.90 25.36 -1.75
C THR A 397 10.06 26.31 -1.95
N ARG A 398 11.05 26.26 -1.04
CA ARG A 398 12.30 27.03 -1.19
C ARG A 398 13.40 26.22 -1.90
N GLU A 399 13.19 24.93 -2.12
CA GLU A 399 14.05 24.11 -2.96
C GLU A 399 14.07 24.62 -4.41
N ASP A 400 15.16 24.37 -5.12
CA ASP A 400 15.21 24.56 -6.57
C ASP A 400 14.48 23.41 -7.28
N SER A 401 13.16 23.32 -7.05
CA SER A 401 12.31 22.25 -7.54
C SER A 401 10.87 22.72 -7.73
N HIS A 402 10.13 22.03 -8.58
CA HIS A 402 8.70 22.31 -8.77
C HIS A 402 7.93 21.94 -7.49
N VAL A 403 7.02 22.81 -7.03
CA VAL A 403 6.25 22.63 -5.78
C VAL A 403 5.50 21.30 -5.69
N LEU A 404 5.03 20.77 -6.82
CA LEU A 404 4.43 19.43 -6.91
C LEU A 404 5.42 18.32 -6.52
N VAL A 405 6.65 18.36 -7.03
CA VAL A 405 7.70 17.38 -6.73
C VAL A 405 8.13 17.49 -5.27
N ALA A 406 8.33 18.72 -4.78
CA ALA A 406 8.62 18.98 -3.37
C ALA A 406 7.49 18.49 -2.44
N THR A 407 6.23 18.69 -2.84
CA THR A 407 5.07 18.15 -2.12
C THR A 407 5.09 16.64 -2.06
N THR A 408 5.28 15.97 -3.21
CA THR A 408 5.34 14.50 -3.25
C THR A 408 6.46 13.97 -2.36
N TYR A 409 7.64 14.59 -2.40
CA TYR A 409 8.75 14.23 -1.52
C TYR A 409 8.38 14.42 -0.04
N SER A 410 7.92 15.61 0.34
CA SER A 410 7.59 15.96 1.72
C SER A 410 6.56 15.01 2.31
N LYS A 411 5.45 14.76 1.61
CA LYS A 411 4.40 13.84 2.09
C LYS A 411 4.87 12.39 2.14
N SER A 412 5.73 11.97 1.22
CA SER A 412 6.33 10.62 1.24
C SER A 412 7.23 10.42 2.45
N VAL A 413 8.10 11.39 2.76
CA VAL A 413 8.96 11.38 3.95
C VAL A 413 8.14 11.23 5.22
N LEU A 414 7.11 12.09 5.38
CA LEU A 414 6.25 12.08 6.57
C LEU A 414 5.45 10.79 6.68
N ARG A 415 4.98 10.24 5.55
CA ARG A 415 4.23 8.98 5.53
C ARG A 415 5.09 7.79 5.93
N VAL A 416 6.31 7.71 5.44
CA VAL A 416 7.28 6.66 5.82
C VAL A 416 7.60 6.78 7.31
N ALA A 417 7.94 7.97 7.80
CA ALA A 417 8.25 8.18 9.21
C ALA A 417 7.07 7.79 10.12
N ALA A 418 5.84 8.16 9.76
CA ALA A 418 4.66 7.78 10.52
C ALA A 418 4.42 6.26 10.54
N ASP A 419 4.68 5.56 9.42
CA ASP A 419 4.57 4.10 9.36
C ASP A 419 5.57 3.41 10.30
N GLU A 420 6.84 3.81 10.22
CA GLU A 420 7.90 3.21 11.00
C GLU A 420 7.68 3.41 12.51
N LEU A 421 7.20 4.59 12.90
CA LEU A 421 6.85 4.88 14.29
C LEU A 421 5.66 4.03 14.75
N ALA A 422 4.65 3.81 13.89
CA ALA A 422 3.48 2.99 14.21
C ALA A 422 3.79 1.49 14.28
N ARG A 423 4.75 0.99 13.49
CA ARG A 423 5.15 -0.43 13.49
C ARG A 423 5.80 -0.88 14.79
N HIS A 424 6.47 0.02 15.51
CA HIS A 424 7.16 -0.34 16.75
C HIS A 424 6.21 -0.26 17.96
N PRO A 425 5.78 -1.38 18.57
CA PRO A 425 4.68 -1.38 19.54
C PRO A 425 4.95 -0.55 20.80
N SER A 426 6.23 -0.41 21.19
CA SER A 426 6.61 0.40 22.36
C SER A 426 6.29 1.89 22.21
N ASN A 427 6.12 2.39 20.98
CA ASN A 427 5.85 3.80 20.72
C ASN A 427 4.41 4.19 21.09
N LYS A 428 3.49 3.23 21.23
CA LYS A 428 2.05 3.50 21.44
C LYS A 428 1.49 4.48 20.40
N VAL A 429 1.98 4.35 19.17
CA VAL A 429 1.59 5.17 18.02
C VAL A 429 0.67 4.36 17.13
N TYR A 430 -0.39 4.98 16.65
CA TYR A 430 -1.22 4.48 15.56
C TYR A 430 -1.20 5.47 14.39
N TYR A 431 -1.08 4.98 13.16
CA TYR A 431 -1.21 5.81 11.97
C TYR A 431 -2.66 5.81 11.47
N PHE A 432 -3.26 7.00 11.37
CA PHE A 432 -4.56 7.21 10.75
C PHE A 432 -4.39 7.71 9.30
N PRO A 433 -4.96 7.04 8.29
CA PRO A 433 -4.70 7.29 6.87
C PRO A 433 -5.52 8.45 6.25
N SER A 434 -5.54 9.63 6.87
CA SER A 434 -6.28 10.78 6.31
C SER A 434 -5.71 11.27 4.97
N TYR A 435 -4.38 11.21 4.81
CA TYR A 435 -3.66 11.53 3.58
C TYR A 435 -4.16 10.68 2.40
N GLU A 436 -4.22 9.36 2.58
CA GLU A 436 -4.60 8.42 1.53
C GLU A 436 -6.09 8.49 1.17
N ILE A 437 -6.97 8.76 2.15
CA ILE A 437 -8.40 8.95 1.91
C ILE A 437 -8.62 10.15 0.96
N ILE A 438 -7.89 11.24 1.16
CA ILE A 438 -8.06 12.45 0.34
C ILE A 438 -7.32 12.36 -1.00
N THR A 439 -6.08 11.88 -0.99
CA THR A 439 -5.19 11.94 -2.16
C THR A 439 -5.22 10.71 -3.05
N GLY A 440 -5.87 9.63 -2.60
CA GLY A 440 -5.89 8.35 -3.32
C GLY A 440 -6.56 8.44 -4.68
N ALA A 441 -6.08 7.64 -5.63
CA ALA A 441 -6.61 7.59 -7.01
C ALA A 441 -8.12 7.27 -7.08
N HIS A 442 -8.65 6.56 -6.09
CA HIS A 442 -10.07 6.24 -5.95
C HIS A 442 -10.96 7.50 -5.86
N ALA A 443 -10.43 8.60 -5.34
CA ALA A 443 -11.15 9.86 -5.21
C ALA A 443 -11.16 10.67 -6.51
N ASN A 444 -10.31 10.34 -7.49
CA ASN A 444 -10.17 11.08 -8.76
C ASN A 444 -10.06 12.61 -8.59
N GLY A 445 -9.41 13.06 -7.51
CA GLY A 445 -9.26 14.49 -7.18
C GLY A 445 -10.53 15.18 -6.65
N ALA A 446 -11.64 14.46 -6.45
CA ALA A 446 -12.94 15.03 -6.06
C ALA A 446 -12.95 15.66 -4.65
N TYR A 447 -11.94 15.36 -3.83
CA TYR A 447 -11.78 15.92 -2.49
C TYR A 447 -10.91 17.19 -2.44
N PHE A 448 -10.45 17.68 -3.58
CA PHE A 448 -9.77 18.97 -3.68
C PHE A 448 -10.66 20.02 -4.33
N GLY A 449 -10.55 21.25 -3.84
CA GLY A 449 -11.20 22.42 -4.44
C GLY A 449 -10.59 22.80 -5.80
N PRO A 450 -11.10 23.87 -6.43
CA PRO A 450 -10.63 24.32 -7.75
C PRO A 450 -9.13 24.66 -7.81
N ASP A 451 -8.55 25.07 -6.68
CA ASP A 451 -7.11 25.36 -6.51
C ASP A 451 -6.23 24.09 -6.49
N ARG A 452 -6.85 22.90 -6.42
CA ARG A 452 -6.20 21.58 -6.31
C ARG A 452 -5.35 21.44 -5.05
N ARG A 453 -5.62 22.23 -4.01
CA ARG A 453 -4.87 22.25 -2.75
C ARG A 453 -5.79 22.21 -1.53
N SER A 454 -6.81 23.06 -1.51
CA SER A 454 -7.78 23.11 -0.42
C SER A 454 -8.63 21.83 -0.41
N VAL A 455 -8.80 21.22 0.75
CA VAL A 455 -9.66 20.03 0.88
C VAL A 455 -11.12 20.47 0.92
N THR A 456 -11.98 19.83 0.14
CA THR A 456 -13.42 20.12 0.17
C THR A 456 -14.05 19.68 1.48
N GLU A 457 -15.17 20.31 1.83
CA GLU A 457 -15.97 19.89 2.99
C GLU A 457 -16.37 18.42 2.90
N SER A 458 -16.78 17.95 1.73
CA SER A 458 -17.11 16.53 1.50
C SER A 458 -15.94 15.58 1.78
N GLY A 459 -14.71 15.99 1.46
CA GLY A 459 -13.50 15.23 1.78
C GLY A 459 -13.22 15.21 3.27
N VAL A 460 -13.30 16.37 3.93
CA VAL A 460 -13.15 16.48 5.39
C VAL A 460 -14.18 15.62 6.11
N ASP A 461 -15.45 15.69 5.71
CA ASP A 461 -16.54 14.91 6.28
C ASP A 461 -16.33 13.41 6.10
N HIS A 462 -15.84 12.97 4.95
CA HIS A 462 -15.50 11.58 4.73
C HIS A 462 -14.42 11.10 5.72
N VAL A 463 -13.31 11.83 5.82
CA VAL A 463 -12.24 11.50 6.76
C VAL A 463 -12.75 11.49 8.20
N MET A 464 -13.53 12.50 8.59
CA MET A 464 -14.07 12.60 9.94
C MET A 464 -15.07 11.48 10.26
N ARG A 465 -15.91 11.06 9.31
CA ARG A 465 -16.81 9.91 9.48
C ARG A 465 -16.03 8.63 9.72
N ILE A 466 -14.95 8.39 8.97
CA ILE A 466 -14.08 7.23 9.19
C ILE A 466 -13.38 7.34 10.55
N PHE A 467 -12.81 8.51 10.88
CA PHE A 467 -12.13 8.74 12.15
C PHE A 467 -13.04 8.41 13.34
N MET A 468 -14.25 8.99 13.36
CA MET A 468 -15.21 8.76 14.45
C MET A 468 -15.63 7.29 14.51
N SER A 469 -16.06 6.70 13.38
CA SER A 469 -16.57 5.32 13.39
C SER A 469 -15.51 4.28 13.81
N ARG A 470 -14.24 4.50 13.43
CA ARG A 470 -13.16 3.54 13.64
C ARG A 470 -12.36 3.77 14.91
N LEU A 471 -12.06 5.02 15.24
CA LEU A 471 -11.16 5.36 16.35
C LEU A 471 -11.90 5.74 17.63
N THR A 472 -13.22 5.94 17.64
CA THR A 472 -13.94 6.21 18.89
C THR A 472 -14.76 5.00 19.36
N THR A 473 -15.07 4.98 20.66
CA THR A 473 -16.10 4.09 21.20
C THR A 473 -17.47 4.49 20.66
N GLN A 474 -18.40 3.54 20.56
CA GLN A 474 -19.80 3.87 20.26
C GLN A 474 -20.29 4.84 21.34
N MET A 475 -20.96 5.90 20.90
CA MET A 475 -21.61 6.82 21.82
C MET A 475 -22.77 6.09 22.48
N ASP A 476 -22.87 6.15 23.81
CA ASP A 476 -24.12 5.83 24.48
C ASP A 476 -25.16 6.79 23.90
N LYS A 477 -26.22 6.24 23.28
CA LYS A 477 -27.34 7.04 22.77
C LYS A 477 -28.12 7.60 23.96
N GLU A 478 -27.61 8.64 24.60
CA GLU A 478 -28.49 9.58 25.30
C GLU A 478 -29.16 10.46 24.24
N GLU A 479 -30.47 10.63 24.35
CA GLU A 479 -31.25 11.48 23.45
C GLU A 479 -30.58 12.86 23.30
N PRO A 480 -30.50 13.40 22.08
CA PRO A 480 -29.87 14.69 21.88
C PRO A 480 -30.63 15.74 22.67
N LYS A 481 -29.97 16.32 23.68
CA LYS A 481 -30.39 17.63 24.20
C LYS A 481 -30.30 18.61 23.04
N GLU A 482 -31.38 19.34 22.80
CA GLU A 482 -31.48 20.34 21.73
C GLU A 482 -30.20 21.19 21.68
N PRO A 483 -29.54 21.31 20.52
CA PRO A 483 -28.41 22.20 20.38
C PRO A 483 -28.91 23.64 20.48
N THR A 484 -28.46 24.37 21.50
CA THR A 484 -28.72 25.81 21.67
C THR A 484 -27.93 26.71 20.71
N HIS A 485 -27.39 26.17 19.62
CA HIS A 485 -26.71 26.94 18.58
C HIS A 485 -27.18 26.46 17.20
N SER A 486 -27.60 27.41 16.35
CA SER A 486 -28.15 27.13 15.02
C SER A 486 -27.12 26.40 14.16
N GLN A 487 -27.57 25.34 13.47
CA GLN A 487 -26.75 24.55 12.54
C GLN A 487 -26.06 25.47 11.50
N ASP A 488 -26.69 26.58 11.11
CA ASP A 488 -26.13 27.60 10.22
C ASP A 488 -24.83 28.26 10.73
N SER A 489 -24.61 28.30 12.05
CA SER A 489 -23.39 28.90 12.63
C SER A 489 -22.16 28.00 12.49
N VAL A 490 -22.37 26.68 12.57
CA VAL A 490 -21.30 25.67 12.38
C VAL A 490 -20.85 25.65 10.92
N PHE A 491 -21.79 25.82 9.98
CA PHE A 491 -21.50 25.91 8.53
C PHE A 491 -20.71 27.18 8.17
N ALA A 492 -21.05 28.34 8.73
CA ALA A 492 -20.29 29.58 8.50
C ALA A 492 -18.87 29.52 9.08
N GLU A 493 -18.68 28.86 10.23
CA GLU A 493 -17.35 28.67 10.83
C GLU A 493 -16.48 27.66 10.09
N LEU A 494 -17.06 26.64 9.44
CA LEU A 494 -16.33 25.67 8.61
C LEU A 494 -15.75 26.34 7.35
N GLN A 495 -16.52 27.26 6.74
CA GLN A 495 -16.05 28.10 5.64
C GLN A 495 -14.87 28.99 6.08
N ALA A 496 -14.94 29.57 7.28
CA ALA A 496 -13.87 30.40 7.84
C ALA A 496 -12.55 29.64 8.13
N ILE A 497 -12.59 28.32 8.36
CA ILE A 497 -11.39 27.46 8.49
C ILE A 497 -10.79 27.16 7.11
N ALA A 498 -11.64 26.93 6.11
CA ALA A 498 -11.18 26.81 4.72
C ALA A 498 -10.53 28.12 4.24
N ASP A 499 -11.03 29.26 4.75
CA ASP A 499 -10.48 30.60 4.52
C ASP A 499 -9.34 30.97 5.50
N ALA A 500 -8.98 30.11 6.45
CA ALA A 500 -7.88 30.37 7.39
C ALA A 500 -6.55 30.31 6.62
N ILE A 501 -6.05 31.47 6.21
CA ILE A 501 -4.78 31.67 5.50
C ILE A 501 -3.69 30.87 6.22
N CYS A 502 -3.31 29.72 5.64
CA CYS A 502 -2.22 28.89 6.13
C CYS A 502 -0.95 29.75 6.22
N ASP A 503 -0.07 29.52 7.21
CA ASP A 503 1.16 30.33 7.34
C ASP A 503 2.00 30.26 6.05
N GLU A 504 1.91 29.14 5.33
CA GLU A 504 2.56 28.91 4.04
C GLU A 504 2.04 29.81 2.91
N GLU A 505 0.77 30.24 2.95
CA GLU A 505 0.19 31.10 1.90
C GLU A 505 0.78 32.52 1.91
N LEU A 506 1.44 32.90 3.00
CA LEU A 506 2.18 34.15 3.07
C LEU A 506 3.36 34.18 2.09
N TYR A 507 3.89 33.02 1.70
CA TYR A 507 4.93 32.93 0.66
C TYR A 507 4.36 33.08 -0.75
N ALA A 508 3.09 32.73 -0.96
CA ALA A 508 2.45 32.72 -2.27
C ALA A 508 1.96 34.11 -2.73
N ARG A 509 1.93 35.09 -1.82
CA ARG A 509 1.48 36.47 -2.06
C ARG A 509 2.66 37.46 -1.98
N GLN A 510 3.59 37.38 -2.93
CA GLN A 510 4.49 38.49 -3.24
C GLN A 510 4.70 38.61 -4.75
#